data_AF-A0A8F5GS77-F1
#
_entry.id   AF-A0A8F5GS77-F1
#
_cell.length_a   1.000
_cell.length_b   1.000
_cell.length_c   1.000
_cell.angle_alpha   90.00
_cell.angle_beta   90.00
_cell.angle_gamma   90.00
#
_symmetry.space_group_name_H-M   'P 1'
#
loop_
_entity.id
_entity.type
_entity.pdbx_description
1 polymer ?
#
loop_
_entity_poly.entity_id
_entity_poly.type
_entity_poly.pdbx_seq_one_letter_code
_entity_poly.pdbx_strand_id
1 'polypeptide(L)'
;MKIKEEQGRKSKLTPQEKAYILIIKEYLGLSNRETAELASLLNLTKEEISYKTVERLYSHPHVFVILYNLLSKTVGGLKVDAVMDGLFPSSDQAL
;
A
#
# COMPACT_ATOMS: atom_id res chain seq x y z
N MET A 1 -13.05 -14.17 1.29
CA MET A 1 -11.75 -14.39 1.97
C MET A 1 -11.85 -13.79 3.36
N LYS A 2 -11.84 -14.58 4.45
CA LYS A 2 -11.84 -14.03 5.82
C LYS A 2 -10.39 -13.74 6.22
N ILE A 3 -10.09 -12.48 6.51
CA ILE A 3 -8.74 -12.05 6.89
C ILE A 3 -8.70 -11.85 8.41
N LYS A 4 -7.69 -12.42 9.06
CA LYS A 4 -7.41 -12.14 10.47
C LYS A 4 -6.92 -10.70 10.57
N GLU A 5 -7.54 -9.89 11.42
CA GLU A 5 -6.99 -8.59 11.79
C GLU A 5 -5.54 -8.78 12.27
N GLU A 6 -4.62 -7.96 11.74
CA GLU A 6 -3.22 -8.00 12.16
C GLU A 6 -3.16 -7.70 13.66
N GLN A 7 -2.86 -8.71 14.47
CA GLN A 7 -2.47 -8.49 15.86
C GLN A 7 -1.15 -7.73 15.87
N GLY A 8 -1.22 -6.42 16.13
CA GLY A 8 -0.07 -5.53 16.15
C GLY A 8 -0.45 -4.06 16.28
N ARG A 9 0.56 -3.20 16.46
CA ARG A 9 0.37 -1.75 16.45
C ARG A 9 -0.23 -1.34 15.10
N LYS A 10 -1.36 -0.61 15.12
CA LYS A 10 -1.99 -0.11 13.90
C LYS A 10 -0.96 0.55 13.01
N SER A 11 -0.86 0.08 11.77
CA SER A 11 0.02 0.67 10.77
C SER A 11 -0.38 2.13 10.56
N LYS A 12 0.62 3.02 10.62
CA LYS A 12 0.39 4.46 10.42
C LYS A 12 0.26 4.85 8.94
N LEU A 13 0.57 3.95 8.03
CA LEU A 13 0.43 4.15 6.59
C LEU A 13 -0.96 3.74 6.12
N THR A 14 -1.59 4.61 5.35
CA THR A 14 -2.82 4.32 4.63
C THR A 14 -2.60 3.23 3.57
N PRO A 15 -3.63 2.45 3.19
CA PRO A 15 -3.53 1.51 2.08
C PRO A 15 -3.02 2.14 0.78
N GLN A 16 -3.39 3.39 0.52
CA GLN A 16 -2.96 4.16 -0.65
C GLN A 16 -1.46 4.46 -0.61
N GLU A 17 -0.93 4.99 0.50
CA GLU A 17 0.51 5.22 0.67
C GLU A 17 1.31 3.92 0.50
N LYS A 18 0.81 2.81 1.07
CA LYS A 18 1.43 1.49 0.91
C LYS A 18 1.49 1.04 -0.56
N ALA A 19 0.41 1.24 -1.32
CA ALA A 19 0.38 0.91 -2.74
C ALA A 19 1.35 1.78 -3.55
N TYR A 20 1.40 3.09 -3.28
CA TYR A 20 2.34 3.99 -3.95
C TYR A 20 3.81 3.61 -3.70
N ILE A 21 4.16 3.23 -2.47
CA ILE A 21 5.52 2.76 -2.16
C ILE A 21 5.91 1.56 -3.04
N LEU A 22 5.01 0.57 -3.19
CA LEU A 22 5.28 -0.58 -4.04
C LEU A 22 5.37 -0.20 -5.53
N ILE A 23 4.51 0.70 -6.01
CA ILE A 23 4.59 1.18 -7.40
C ILE A 23 5.93 1.85 -7.66
N ILE A 24 6.38 2.75 -6.78
CA ILE A 24 7.66 3.45 -6.92
C ILE A 24 8.81 2.44 -6.91
N LYS A 25 8.79 1.51 -5.95
CA LYS A 25 9.81 0.45 -5.86
C LYS A 25 9.93 -0.31 -7.18
N GLU A 26 8.82 -0.82 -7.70
CA GLU A 26 8.83 -1.63 -8.93
C GLU A 26 9.15 -0.79 -10.17
N TYR A 27 8.65 0.44 -10.25
CA TYR A 27 8.91 1.34 -11.37
C TYR A 27 10.40 1.74 -11.48
N LEU A 28 11.07 1.92 -10.34
CA LEU A 28 12.48 2.29 -10.27
C LEU A 28 13.43 1.08 -10.13
N GLY A 29 12.91 -0.14 -10.00
CA GLY A 29 13.71 -1.36 -9.83
C GLY A 29 14.49 -1.42 -8.51
N LEU A 30 13.97 -0.81 -7.44
CA LEU A 30 14.67 -0.68 -6.16
C LEU A 30 14.51 -1.93 -5.28
N SER A 31 15.51 -2.19 -4.44
CA SER A 31 15.38 -3.10 -3.31
C SER A 31 14.49 -2.50 -2.20
N ASN A 32 14.03 -3.34 -1.27
CA ASN A 32 13.26 -2.88 -0.11
C ASN A 32 14.03 -1.85 0.74
N ARG A 33 15.35 -1.98 0.80
CA ARG A 33 16.23 -1.08 1.55
C ARG A 33 16.35 0.27 0.85
N GLU A 34 16.67 0.27 -0.43
CA GLU A 34 16.75 1.50 -1.23
C GLU A 34 15.41 2.24 -1.26
N THR A 35 14.29 1.50 -1.30
CA THR A 35 12.95 2.09 -1.21
C THR A 35 12.72 2.81 0.12
N ALA A 36 13.12 2.21 1.24
CA ALA A 36 13.01 2.83 2.56
C ALA A 36 13.90 4.07 2.67
N GLU A 37 15.13 4.00 2.16
CA GLU A 37 16.07 5.13 2.10
C GLU A 37 15.52 6.27 1.22
N LEU A 38 14.97 5.94 0.04
CA LEU A 38 14.33 6.92 -0.85
C LEU A 38 13.10 7.57 -0.21
N ALA A 39 12.26 6.79 0.47
CA ALA A 39 11.08 7.30 1.15
C ALA A 39 11.43 8.29 2.26
N SER A 40 12.52 8.01 3.00
CA SER A 40 13.06 8.94 4.00
C SER A 40 13.64 10.19 3.33
N LEU A 41 14.46 10.04 2.29
CA LEU A 41 15.11 11.14 1.58
C LEU A 41 14.11 12.15 1.00
N LEU A 42 13.01 11.65 0.43
CA LEU A 42 12.00 12.46 -0.23
C LEU A 42 10.81 12.81 0.66
N ASN A 43 10.81 12.39 1.93
CA ASN A 43 9.67 12.51 2.84
C ASN A 43 8.35 11.99 2.19
N LEU A 44 8.41 10.86 1.48
CA LEU A 44 7.26 10.28 0.76
C LEU A 44 6.11 9.89 1.70
N THR A 45 6.44 9.65 2.97
CA THR A 45 5.51 9.29 4.02
C THR A 45 5.72 10.23 5.20
N LYS A 46 4.64 10.53 5.93
CA LYS A 46 4.73 11.30 7.20
C LYS A 46 5.56 10.60 8.28
N GLU A 47 5.75 9.29 8.13
CA GLU A 47 6.41 8.43 9.08
C GLU A 47 7.63 7.78 8.43
N GLU A 48 8.68 7.57 9.22
CA GLU A 48 9.85 6.83 8.75
C GLU A 48 9.47 5.36 8.55
N ILE A 49 9.84 4.80 7.39
CA ILE A 49 9.58 3.40 7.05
C ILE A 49 10.89 2.62 6.97
N SER A 50 10.86 1.38 7.46
CA SER A 50 12.01 0.47 7.38
C SER A 50 11.90 -0.45 6.17
N TYR A 51 13.00 -1.11 5.77
CA TYR A 51 12.95 -2.13 4.73
C TYR A 51 11.94 -3.25 5.04
N LYS A 52 11.78 -3.62 6.32
CA LYS A 52 10.79 -4.63 6.75
C LYS A 52 9.36 -4.11 6.64
N THR A 53 9.16 -2.79 6.67
CA THR A 53 7.86 -2.19 6.39
C THR A 53 7.51 -2.42 4.93
N VAL A 54 8.44 -2.14 4.02
CA VAL A 54 8.28 -2.36 2.57
C VAL A 54 8.03 -3.83 2.25
N GLU A 55 8.80 -4.74 2.85
CA GLU A 55 8.65 -6.19 2.66
C GLU A 55 7.25 -6.70 3.03
N ARG A 56 6.65 -6.17 4.09
CA ARG A 56 5.30 -6.57 4.53
C ARG A 56 4.19 -6.05 3.61
N LEU A 57 4.44 -5.02 2.81
CA LEU A 57 3.41 -4.45 1.93
C LEU A 57 2.91 -5.44 0.89
N TYR A 58 3.77 -6.38 0.45
CA TYR A 58 3.40 -7.44 -0.49
C TYR A 58 2.31 -8.37 0.02
N SER A 59 2.19 -8.53 1.34
CA SER A 59 1.16 -9.37 1.96
C SER A 59 -0.07 -8.58 2.38
N HIS A 60 -0.12 -7.26 2.14
CA HIS A 60 -1.20 -6.41 2.62
C HIS A 60 -2.42 -6.50 1.68
N PRO A 61 -3.57 -7.00 2.14
CA PRO A 61 -4.68 -7.36 1.27
C PRO A 61 -5.29 -6.16 0.54
N HIS A 62 -5.42 -5.01 1.22
CA HIS A 62 -5.90 -3.79 0.56
C HIS A 62 -4.94 -3.24 -0.50
N VAL A 63 -3.62 -3.47 -0.35
CA VAL A 63 -2.63 -3.03 -1.34
C VAL A 63 -2.81 -3.83 -2.63
N PHE A 64 -3.01 -5.15 -2.49
CA PHE A 64 -3.30 -6.02 -3.64
C PHE A 64 -4.53 -5.56 -4.42
N VAL A 65 -5.63 -5.23 -3.72
CA VAL A 65 -6.87 -4.74 -4.36
C VAL A 65 -6.62 -3.44 -5.11
N ILE A 66 -5.89 -2.49 -4.52
CA ILE A 66 -5.57 -1.21 -5.16
C ILE A 66 -4.74 -1.44 -6.44
N LEU A 67 -3.68 -2.24 -6.35
CA LEU A 67 -2.82 -2.52 -7.50
C LEU A 67 -3.58 -3.24 -8.63
N TYR A 68 -4.42 -4.21 -8.27
CA TYR A 68 -5.27 -4.94 -9.22
C TYR A 68 -6.26 -4.01 -9.93
N ASN A 69 -6.92 -3.11 -9.19
CA ASN A 69 -7.86 -2.15 -9.76
C ASN A 69 -7.15 -1.14 -10.67
N LEU A 70 -5.95 -0.67 -10.28
CA LEU A 70 -5.12 0.20 -11.11
C LEU A 70 -4.74 -0.49 -12.43
N LEU A 71 -4.21 -1.71 -12.36
CA LEU A 71 -3.85 -2.49 -13.56
C LEU A 71 -5.06 -2.68 -14.48
N SER A 72 -6.20 -3.06 -13.90
CA SER A 72 -7.44 -3.30 -14.65
C SER A 72 -7.93 -2.06 -15.41
N LYS A 73 -7.80 -0.87 -14.81
CA LYS A 73 -8.14 0.40 -15.46
C LYS A 73 -7.13 0.78 -16.55
N THR A 74 -5.84 0.57 -16.32
CA THR A 74 -4.78 0.93 -17.27
C THR A 74 -4.79 0.07 -18.54
N VAL A 75 -5.09 -1.22 -18.43
CA VAL A 75 -5.08 -2.16 -19.57
C VAL A 75 -6.33 -2.01 -20.46
N GLY A 76 -7.36 -1.26 -20.03
CA GLY A 76 -8.53 -0.93 -20.86
C GLY A 76 -9.31 -2.17 -21.33
N GLY A 77 -10.09 -2.79 -20.44
CA GLY A 77 -10.96 -3.92 -20.82
C GLY A 77 -11.41 -4.82 -19.68
N LEU A 78 -10.82 -4.68 -18.50
CA LEU A 78 -11.21 -5.44 -17.31
C LEU A 78 -12.28 -4.66 -16.54
N LYS A 79 -13.55 -5.07 -16.65
CA LYS A 79 -14.61 -4.62 -15.73
C LYS A 79 -14.29 -5.13 -14.34
N VAL A 80 -13.89 -4.25 -13.41
CA VAL A 80 -13.71 -4.67 -12.04
C VAL A 80 -14.05 -3.58 -11.03
N ASP A 81 -14.93 -3.94 -10.11
CA ASP A 81 -15.17 -3.30 -8.82
C ASP A 81 -14.75 -4.27 -7.70
N ALA A 82 -13.44 -4.62 -7.64
CA ALA A 82 -12.95 -5.44 -6.53
C ALA A 82 -13.01 -4.58 -5.27
N VAL A 83 -14.02 -4.87 -4.44
CA VAL A 83 -14.25 -4.26 -3.14
C VAL A 83 -13.98 -5.33 -2.09
N MET A 84 -13.16 -4.98 -1.10
CA MET A 84 -13.09 -5.77 0.13
C MET A 84 -14.16 -5.25 1.09
N ASP A 85 -15.06 -6.13 1.52
CA ASP A 85 -15.99 -5.82 2.61
C ASP A 85 -15.19 -5.66 3.91
N GLY A 86 -15.14 -4.42 4.40
CA GLY A 86 -14.46 -4.03 5.63
C GLY A 86 -13.38 -2.96 5.42
N LEU A 87 -13.68 -1.74 5.88
CA LEU A 87 -12.73 -0.66 6.19
C LEU A 87 -11.87 -0.12 5.01
N PHE A 88 -12.47 0.74 4.19
CA PHE A 88 -11.80 2.02 3.94
C PHE A 88 -12.07 2.88 5.18
N PRO A 89 -11.11 3.20 6.05
CA PRO A 89 -11.31 4.31 6.97
C PRO A 89 -11.46 5.54 6.07
N SER A 90 -12.69 6.07 6.00
CA SER A 90 -12.93 7.40 5.45
C SER A 90 -11.96 8.33 6.14
N SER A 91 -11.20 9.10 5.38
CA SER A 91 -10.27 10.13 5.87
C SER A 91 -10.95 11.28 6.65
N ASP A 92 -12.20 11.10 7.08
CA ASP A 92 -13.07 12.07 7.76
C ASP A 92 -13.17 11.86 9.28
N GLN A 93 -12.27 11.09 9.90
CA GLN A 93 -12.25 10.94 11.37
C GLN A 93 -10.90 11.32 12.00
N ALA A 94 -10.26 12.36 11.47
CA ALA A 94 -9.17 13.07 12.14
C ALA A 94 -9.56 14.54 12.33
N LEU A 95 -10.45 14.79 13.30
CA LEU A 95 -10.65 16.07 13.98
C LEU A 95 -10.53 15.82 15.49
#